data_AF-A0A804L833-F1
#
_entry.id   AF-A0A804L833-F1
#
_cell.length_a   1.000
_cell.length_b   1.000
_cell.length_c   1.000
_cell.angle_alpha   90.00
_cell.angle_beta   90.00
_cell.angle_gamma   90.00
#
_symmetry.space_group_name_H-M   'P 1'
#
loop_
_entity.id
_entity.type
_entity.pdbx_description
1 polymer ?
#
loop_
_entity_poly.entity_id
_entity_poly.type
_entity_poly.pdbx_seq_one_letter_code
_entity_poly.pdbx_strand_id
1 'polypeptide(L)'
;MDKGGMDAAPPPPPRSPASLRWSILRKSLLRRPSAAPDDPSEVNTKNVSRKRGGVFNLIPCHPVDDSDSVEVVEATLRAKDLVGPRDVCTRYKLPLENGPGLVMIQRMEDCVDLNDFEISTRFDIDTTGLVCSWPSEDVLAYFCVNHPFMFRTFFKQFHESLACTVKSLLKRSEVSEAIFLSPKRGDSLVKFIEKIKEIGLDYKLLENYDTHVWNIHQKLLKGDDSTWANYDPDHCYPLLLRMTFPAHEYK
;
A
#
# COMPACT_ATOMS: atom_id res chain seq x y z
N MET A 1 -60.35 -20.96 41.10
CA MET A 1 -59.98 -21.37 39.72
C MET A 1 -58.82 -20.51 39.29
N ASP A 2 -57.70 -21.20 39.12
CA ASP A 2 -56.41 -20.72 38.68
C ASP A 2 -56.49 -20.37 37.17
N LYS A 3 -55.92 -19.23 36.77
CA LYS A 3 -55.65 -18.93 35.36
C LYS A 3 -54.18 -18.54 35.27
N GLY A 4 -53.36 -19.56 35.02
CA GLY A 4 -51.93 -19.42 34.76
C GLY A 4 -51.66 -18.47 33.59
N GLY A 5 -50.76 -17.52 33.83
CA GLY A 5 -50.16 -16.70 32.79
C GLY A 5 -49.23 -17.56 31.93
N MET A 6 -49.41 -17.47 30.61
CA MET A 6 -48.40 -17.92 29.66
C MET A 6 -47.43 -16.76 29.43
N ASP A 7 -46.29 -16.82 30.10
CA ASP A 7 -45.14 -15.98 29.78
C ASP A 7 -44.68 -16.30 28.36
N ALA A 8 -44.67 -15.28 27.50
CA ALA A 8 -44.09 -15.37 26.17
C ALA A 8 -42.59 -15.61 26.31
N ALA A 9 -42.09 -16.68 25.69
CA ALA A 9 -40.67 -17.02 25.71
C ALA A 9 -39.81 -15.85 25.18
N PRO A 10 -38.64 -15.58 25.79
CA PRO A 10 -37.78 -14.49 25.35
C PRO A 10 -37.31 -14.73 23.91
N PRO A 11 -37.09 -13.65 23.13
CA PRO A 11 -36.61 -13.75 21.76
C PRO A 11 -35.26 -14.50 21.72
N PRO A 12 -35.01 -15.30 20.68
CA PRO A 12 -33.78 -16.07 20.57
C PRO A 12 -32.56 -15.14 20.54
N PRO A 13 -31.41 -15.57 21.11
CA PRO A 13 -30.20 -14.76 21.16
C PRO A 13 -29.73 -14.38 19.74
N PRO A 14 -29.11 -13.21 19.57
CA PRO A 14 -28.60 -12.76 18.28
C PRO A 14 -27.59 -13.78 17.73
N ARG A 15 -27.77 -14.16 16.46
CA ARG A 15 -26.89 -15.13 15.80
C ARG A 15 -25.47 -14.57 15.69
N SER A 16 -24.48 -15.36 16.07
CA SER A 16 -23.07 -14.98 15.90
C SER A 16 -22.73 -14.80 14.40
N PRO A 17 -21.73 -13.97 14.06
CA PRO A 17 -21.29 -13.82 12.67
C PRO A 17 -20.93 -15.15 12.01
N ALA A 18 -20.33 -16.09 12.77
CA ALA A 18 -20.06 -17.44 12.30
C ALA A 18 -21.34 -18.20 11.94
N SER A 19 -22.37 -18.15 12.80
CA SER A 19 -23.68 -18.76 12.54
C SER A 19 -24.35 -18.17 11.29
N LEU A 20 -24.24 -16.86 11.09
CA LEU A 20 -24.74 -16.19 9.88
C LEU A 20 -24.00 -16.63 8.61
N ARG A 21 -22.66 -16.77 8.64
CA ARG A 21 -21.86 -17.31 7.50
C ARG A 21 -22.30 -18.71 7.13
N TRP A 22 -22.41 -19.60 8.11
CA TRP A 22 -22.87 -20.96 7.88
C TRP A 22 -24.31 -21.01 7.35
N SER A 23 -25.18 -20.10 7.80
CA SER A 23 -26.53 -19.98 7.26
C SER A 23 -26.53 -19.53 5.80
N ILE A 24 -25.67 -18.59 5.40
CA ILE A 24 -25.54 -18.13 4.01
C ILE A 24 -25.03 -19.27 3.12
N LEU A 25 -23.94 -19.94 3.54
CA LEU A 25 -23.38 -21.08 2.81
C LEU A 25 -24.39 -22.23 2.69
N ARG A 26 -25.12 -22.53 3.75
CA ARG A 26 -26.19 -23.54 3.72
C ARG A 26 -27.28 -23.16 2.72
N LYS A 27 -27.70 -21.89 2.67
CA LYS A 27 -28.70 -21.42 1.70
C LYS A 27 -28.20 -21.53 0.26
N SER A 28 -26.94 -21.19 -0.02
CA SER A 28 -26.38 -21.31 -1.38
C SER A 28 -26.25 -22.76 -1.85
N LEU A 29 -25.88 -23.67 -0.94
CA LEU A 29 -25.77 -25.11 -1.24
C LEU A 29 -27.12 -25.81 -1.37
N LEU A 30 -28.16 -25.33 -0.66
CA LEU A 30 -29.49 -25.93 -0.64
C LEU A 30 -30.49 -25.26 -1.59
N ARG A 31 -30.08 -24.28 -2.42
CA ARG A 31 -30.99 -23.55 -3.31
C ARG A 31 -31.68 -24.53 -4.26
N ARG A 32 -32.92 -24.91 -3.94
CA ARG A 32 -33.82 -25.62 -4.86
C ARG A 32 -34.31 -24.62 -5.92
N PRO A 33 -34.51 -25.03 -7.19
CA PRO A 33 -34.85 -24.12 -8.29
C PRO A 33 -36.20 -23.39 -8.20
N SER A 34 -36.98 -23.60 -7.14
CA SER A 34 -38.33 -23.04 -7.01
C SER A 34 -38.54 -22.58 -5.57
N ALA A 35 -38.32 -21.29 -5.33
CA ALA A 35 -38.90 -20.58 -4.20
C ALA A 35 -39.16 -19.14 -4.66
N ALA A 36 -40.40 -18.70 -4.48
CA ALA A 36 -40.93 -17.40 -4.88
C ALA A 36 -40.19 -16.22 -4.20
N PRO A 37 -40.35 -14.98 -4.70
CA PRO A 37 -39.51 -13.83 -4.31
C PRO A 37 -39.71 -13.31 -2.89
N ASP A 38 -40.75 -13.73 -2.17
CA ASP A 38 -41.15 -13.14 -0.90
C ASP A 38 -40.89 -14.10 0.29
N ASP A 39 -39.63 -14.21 0.73
CA ASP A 39 -39.30 -14.72 2.07
C ASP A 39 -38.62 -13.60 2.87
N PRO A 40 -39.23 -13.10 3.97
CA PRO A 40 -38.68 -11.99 4.77
C PRO A 40 -37.42 -12.38 5.58
N SER A 41 -36.84 -13.56 5.35
CA SER A 41 -35.57 -13.97 5.93
C SER A 41 -34.35 -13.53 5.10
N GLU A 42 -34.30 -12.26 4.70
CA GLU A 42 -33.03 -11.65 4.27
C GLU A 42 -32.06 -11.73 5.45
N VAL A 43 -31.18 -12.73 5.41
CA VAL A 43 -30.08 -12.87 6.36
C VAL A 43 -29.24 -11.63 6.13
N ASN A 44 -29.34 -10.65 7.03
CA ASN A 44 -28.66 -9.38 6.93
C ASN A 44 -27.15 -9.61 6.80
N THR A 45 -26.67 -9.62 5.55
CA THR A 45 -25.28 -9.92 5.17
C THR A 45 -24.35 -8.84 5.71
N LYS A 46 -24.86 -7.64 6.02
CA LYS A 46 -24.11 -6.54 6.65
C LYS A 46 -23.62 -6.90 8.06
N ASN A 47 -24.24 -7.89 8.71
CA ASN A 47 -23.83 -8.36 10.04
C ASN A 47 -22.80 -9.50 10.00
N VAL A 48 -22.38 -9.90 8.79
CA VAL A 48 -21.48 -11.03 8.57
C VAL A 48 -20.04 -10.59 8.33
N SER A 49 -19.89 -9.45 7.66
CA SER A 49 -18.61 -8.80 7.48
C SER A 49 -18.09 -8.30 8.82
N ARG A 50 -16.79 -8.45 9.06
CA ARG A 50 -16.17 -7.87 10.26
C ARG A 50 -16.09 -6.36 10.04
N LYS A 51 -16.91 -5.62 10.78
CA LYS A 51 -16.73 -4.17 10.91
C LYS A 51 -15.45 -3.91 11.70
N ARG A 52 -14.71 -2.89 11.30
CA ARG A 52 -13.41 -2.56 11.92
C ARG A 52 -13.61 -2.27 13.41
N GLY A 53 -12.90 -2.99 14.27
CA GLY A 53 -12.79 -2.70 15.70
C GLY A 53 -11.50 -1.94 15.99
N GLY A 54 -11.36 -0.73 15.44
CA GLY A 54 -10.23 0.18 15.71
C GLY A 54 -9.04 0.12 14.74
N VAL A 55 -8.28 1.21 14.75
CA VAL A 55 -6.99 1.42 14.08
C VAL A 55 -6.03 2.07 15.04
N PHE A 56 -4.73 1.94 14.80
CA PHE A 56 -3.74 2.69 15.57
C PHE A 56 -3.78 4.19 15.24
N ASN A 57 -4.21 4.57 14.02
CA ASN A 57 -4.33 5.96 13.56
C ASN A 57 -3.01 6.73 13.73
N LEU A 58 -1.90 6.07 13.41
CA LEU A 58 -0.56 6.61 13.66
C LEU A 58 -0.19 7.72 12.69
N ILE A 59 -0.77 7.70 11.49
CA ILE A 59 -0.69 8.77 10.51
C ILE A 59 -2.06 9.46 10.43
N PRO A 60 -2.18 10.75 10.80
CA PRO A 60 -3.45 11.46 10.71
C PRO A 60 -3.99 11.47 9.29
N CYS A 61 -5.27 11.13 9.11
CA CYS A 61 -5.93 11.18 7.82
C CYS A 61 -7.34 11.76 7.90
N HIS A 62 -7.84 12.28 6.79
CA HIS A 62 -9.21 12.75 6.63
C HIS A 62 -9.70 12.51 5.21
N PRO A 63 -11.01 12.26 5.01
CA PRO A 63 -11.60 12.31 3.68
C PRO A 63 -11.33 13.66 3.03
N VAL A 64 -11.00 13.66 1.75
CA VAL A 64 -10.78 14.88 0.95
C VAL A 64 -12.13 15.55 0.70
N ASP A 65 -12.21 16.85 0.95
CA ASP A 65 -13.40 17.68 0.74
C ASP A 65 -13.08 18.82 -0.24
N ASP A 66 -14.11 19.44 -0.82
CA ASP A 66 -13.97 20.54 -1.80
C ASP A 66 -13.34 21.83 -1.20
N SER A 67 -13.15 21.86 0.13
CA SER A 67 -12.55 22.97 0.88
C SER A 67 -11.01 22.91 1.04
N ASP A 68 -10.36 21.87 0.51
CA ASP A 68 -8.91 21.67 0.66
C ASP A 68 -8.03 22.57 -0.25
N SER A 69 -6.73 22.67 0.06
CA SER A 69 -5.74 23.53 -0.62
C SER A 69 -5.59 23.29 -2.15
N VAL A 70 -5.03 24.26 -2.89
CA VAL A 70 -4.93 24.22 -4.37
C VAL A 70 -4.18 23.01 -4.93
N GLU A 71 -3.04 22.62 -4.36
CA GLU A 71 -2.28 21.43 -4.81
C GLU A 71 -3.07 20.13 -4.58
N VAL A 72 -3.80 20.10 -3.48
CA VAL A 72 -4.72 19.00 -3.18
C VAL A 72 -5.83 18.95 -4.21
N VAL A 73 -6.45 20.08 -4.51
CA VAL A 73 -7.53 20.16 -5.48
C VAL A 73 -7.04 19.66 -6.84
N GLU A 74 -5.81 19.98 -7.24
CA GLU A 74 -5.24 19.45 -8.49
C GLU A 74 -5.03 17.92 -8.46
N ALA A 75 -4.46 17.38 -7.37
CA ALA A 75 -4.35 15.93 -7.19
C ALA A 75 -5.72 15.25 -7.13
N THR A 76 -6.72 15.94 -6.58
CA THR A 76 -8.10 15.48 -6.45
C THR A 76 -8.81 15.54 -7.79
N LEU A 77 -8.58 16.54 -8.62
CA LEU A 77 -9.11 16.60 -9.99
C LEU A 77 -8.61 15.42 -10.81
N ARG A 78 -7.31 15.10 -10.73
CA ARG A 78 -6.75 13.90 -11.38
C ARG A 78 -7.32 12.60 -10.80
N ALA A 79 -7.55 12.56 -9.48
CA ALA A 79 -8.17 11.40 -8.84
C ALA A 79 -9.67 11.28 -9.14
N LYS A 80 -10.41 12.39 -9.32
CA LYS A 80 -11.86 12.40 -9.61
C LYS A 80 -12.18 11.68 -10.93
N ASP A 81 -11.26 11.68 -11.90
CA ASP A 81 -11.37 10.89 -13.14
C ASP A 81 -11.22 9.37 -12.90
N LEU A 82 -10.63 8.97 -11.78
CA LEU A 82 -10.36 7.59 -11.37
C LEU A 82 -11.29 7.09 -10.26
N VAL A 83 -11.89 7.99 -9.48
CA VAL A 83 -12.76 7.69 -8.33
C VAL A 83 -14.13 7.25 -8.85
N GLY A 84 -14.46 5.97 -8.64
CA GLY A 84 -15.78 5.46 -8.92
C GLY A 84 -16.82 5.99 -7.92
N PRO A 85 -18.13 5.84 -8.20
CA PRO A 85 -19.22 6.31 -7.34
C PRO A 85 -19.27 5.63 -5.96
N ARG A 86 -18.41 4.65 -5.71
CA ARG A 86 -18.31 3.88 -4.47
C ARG A 86 -16.97 4.08 -3.77
N ASP A 87 -16.09 4.89 -4.33
CA ASP A 87 -14.77 5.13 -3.76
C ASP A 87 -14.76 6.41 -2.92
N VAL A 88 -13.89 6.44 -1.94
CA VAL A 88 -13.59 7.60 -1.09
C VAL A 88 -12.12 7.95 -1.25
N CYS A 89 -11.88 9.24 -1.45
CA CYS A 89 -10.55 9.81 -1.51
C CYS A 89 -10.13 10.23 -0.09
N THR A 90 -9.06 9.65 0.44
CA THR A 90 -8.56 9.91 1.80
C THR A 90 -7.18 10.51 1.74
N ARG A 91 -6.98 11.67 2.39
CA ARG A 91 -5.66 12.28 2.55
C ARG A 91 -5.01 11.84 3.85
N TYR A 92 -3.75 11.42 3.75
CA TYR A 92 -2.84 11.18 4.85
C TYR A 92 -1.89 12.37 5.00
N LYS A 93 -1.77 12.88 6.23
CA LYS A 93 -0.82 13.92 6.61
C LYS A 93 0.47 13.27 7.08
N LEU A 94 1.45 13.20 6.18
CA LEU A 94 2.78 12.74 6.53
C LEU A 94 3.50 13.83 7.36
N PRO A 95 4.28 13.47 8.40
CA PRO A 95 5.09 14.37 9.21
C PRO A 95 6.37 14.79 8.45
N LEU A 96 6.19 15.32 7.25
CA LEU A 96 7.24 15.93 6.44
C LEU A 96 7.02 17.44 6.49
N GLU A 97 8.04 18.22 6.84
CA GLU A 97 7.97 19.68 6.75
C GLU A 97 7.69 20.07 5.29
N ASN A 98 6.54 20.73 5.06
CA ASN A 98 6.05 21.15 3.74
C ASN A 98 5.92 20.02 2.68
N GLY A 99 5.84 18.76 3.10
CA GLY A 99 5.65 17.64 2.18
C GLY A 99 4.21 17.56 1.66
N PRO A 100 3.99 17.14 0.40
CA PRO A 100 2.65 16.95 -0.12
C PRO A 100 1.94 15.83 0.67
N GLY A 101 0.66 16.02 0.97
CA GLY A 101 -0.17 14.98 1.59
C GLY A 101 -0.33 13.79 0.63
N LEU A 102 -0.28 12.58 1.17
CA LEU A 102 -0.53 11.37 0.37
C LEU A 102 -2.04 11.19 0.21
N VAL A 103 -2.52 11.11 -1.03
CA VAL A 103 -3.93 10.88 -1.34
C VAL A 103 -4.11 9.42 -1.77
N MET A 104 -5.00 8.70 -1.11
CA MET A 104 -5.34 7.32 -1.45
C MET A 104 -6.83 7.19 -1.79
N ILE A 105 -7.12 6.38 -2.79
CA ILE A 105 -8.49 6.02 -3.17
C ILE A 105 -8.81 4.67 -2.52
N GLN A 106 -9.90 4.61 -1.78
CA GLN A 106 -10.35 3.41 -1.07
C GLN A 106 -11.81 3.14 -1.37
N ARG A 107 -12.24 1.88 -1.34
CA ARG A 107 -13.65 1.53 -1.46
C ARG A 107 -14.38 1.93 -0.18
N MET A 108 -15.54 2.59 -0.31
CA MET A 108 -16.38 2.93 0.84
C MET A 108 -16.73 1.66 1.63
N GLU A 109 -16.82 1.80 2.96
CA GLU A 109 -17.22 0.68 3.82
C GLU A 109 -18.60 0.15 3.40
N ASP A 110 -18.78 -1.16 3.48
CA ASP A 110 -19.99 -1.86 3.02
C ASP A 110 -20.31 -1.71 1.50
N CYS A 111 -19.41 -1.15 0.69
CA CYS A 111 -19.61 -0.96 -0.77
C CYS A 111 -18.75 -1.90 -1.66
N VAL A 112 -18.13 -2.92 -1.07
CA VAL A 112 -17.44 -3.99 -1.82
C VAL A 112 -18.48 -4.95 -2.38
N ASP A 113 -18.39 -5.29 -3.67
CA ASP A 113 -19.31 -6.22 -4.31
C ASP A 113 -18.60 -7.33 -5.10
N LEU A 114 -19.41 -8.21 -5.72
CA LEU A 114 -18.90 -9.35 -6.46
C LEU A 114 -18.04 -8.98 -7.67
N ASN A 115 -18.23 -7.81 -8.27
CA ASN A 115 -17.44 -7.37 -9.40
C ASN A 115 -15.99 -7.03 -8.98
N ASP A 116 -15.79 -6.53 -7.77
CA ASP A 116 -14.44 -6.31 -7.22
C ASP A 116 -13.65 -7.64 -7.15
N PHE A 117 -14.32 -8.73 -6.76
CA PHE A 117 -13.72 -10.07 -6.72
C PHE A 117 -13.54 -10.70 -8.10
N GLU A 118 -14.46 -10.44 -9.03
CA GLU A 118 -14.34 -10.90 -10.42
C GLU A 118 -13.11 -10.27 -11.09
N ILE A 119 -12.92 -8.95 -10.93
CA ILE A 119 -11.75 -8.23 -11.41
C ILE A 119 -10.47 -8.77 -10.76
N SER A 120 -10.47 -8.91 -9.43
CA SER A 120 -9.36 -9.50 -8.67
C SER A 120 -8.93 -10.86 -9.25
N THR A 121 -9.90 -11.74 -9.49
CA THR A 121 -9.64 -13.09 -10.03
C THR A 121 -9.18 -13.03 -11.49
N ARG A 122 -9.81 -12.19 -12.31
CA ARG A 122 -9.54 -12.10 -13.75
C ARG A 122 -8.15 -11.55 -14.06
N PHE A 123 -7.69 -10.59 -13.26
CA PHE A 123 -6.43 -9.89 -13.47
C PHE A 123 -5.34 -10.29 -12.47
N ASP A 124 -5.61 -11.26 -11.59
CA ASP A 124 -4.70 -11.69 -10.52
C ASP A 124 -4.24 -10.51 -9.64
N ILE A 125 -5.19 -9.64 -9.29
CA ILE A 125 -4.96 -8.44 -8.48
C ILE A 125 -5.39 -8.72 -7.05
N ASP A 126 -4.49 -8.53 -6.11
CA ASP A 126 -4.81 -8.59 -4.69
C ASP A 126 -5.71 -7.39 -4.30
N THR A 127 -6.87 -7.69 -3.72
CA THR A 127 -7.81 -6.68 -3.19
C THR A 127 -7.65 -6.46 -1.68
N THR A 128 -6.65 -7.10 -1.08
CA THR A 128 -6.22 -6.84 0.29
C THR A 128 -5.89 -5.35 0.44
N GLY A 129 -6.61 -4.67 1.34
CA GLY A 129 -6.45 -3.23 1.55
C GLY A 129 -7.40 -2.34 0.74
N LEU A 130 -8.26 -2.90 -0.12
CA LEU A 130 -9.19 -2.15 -0.98
C LEU A 130 -10.09 -1.17 -0.20
N VAL A 131 -10.58 -1.59 0.98
CA VAL A 131 -11.43 -0.75 1.84
C VAL A 131 -10.62 0.12 2.79
N CYS A 132 -9.53 -0.42 3.35
CA CYS A 132 -8.69 0.31 4.29
C CYS A 132 -7.32 -0.37 4.44
N SER A 133 -6.31 0.41 4.84
CA SER A 133 -5.01 -0.13 5.22
C SER A 133 -5.11 -1.05 6.43
N TRP A 134 -4.31 -2.11 6.42
CA TRP A 134 -4.19 -3.03 7.55
C TRP A 134 -3.48 -2.36 8.73
N PRO A 135 -3.76 -2.76 9.98
CA PRO A 135 -3.04 -2.23 11.14
C PRO A 135 -1.52 -2.39 11.04
N SER A 136 -1.04 -3.48 10.41
CA SER A 136 0.38 -3.69 10.14
C SER A 136 0.95 -2.68 9.13
N GLU A 137 0.16 -2.26 8.14
CA GLU A 137 0.57 -1.25 7.17
C GLU A 137 0.60 0.14 7.79
N ASP A 138 -0.37 0.48 8.65
CA ASP A 138 -0.39 1.74 9.43
C ASP A 138 0.86 1.85 10.31
N VAL A 139 1.20 0.78 11.04
CA VAL A 139 2.42 0.69 11.86
C VAL A 139 3.68 0.79 11.00
N LEU A 140 3.75 0.06 9.88
CA LEU A 140 4.91 0.08 9.00
C LEU A 140 5.12 1.46 8.37
N ALA A 141 4.06 2.08 7.85
CA ALA A 141 4.11 3.41 7.27
C ALA A 141 4.58 4.44 8.30
N TYR A 142 4.02 4.42 9.51
CA TYR A 142 4.47 5.27 10.61
C TYR A 142 5.94 5.04 10.95
N PHE A 143 6.38 3.79 11.06
CA PHE A 143 7.76 3.46 11.35
C PHE A 143 8.71 3.97 10.26
N CYS A 144 8.39 3.75 8.99
CA CYS A 144 9.17 4.23 7.84
C CYS A 144 9.33 5.76 7.85
N VAL A 145 8.23 6.44 8.14
CA VAL A 145 8.14 7.90 8.18
C VAL A 145 8.94 8.50 9.34
N ASN A 146 8.93 7.87 10.52
CA ASN A 146 9.66 8.37 11.70
C ASN A 146 11.13 7.91 11.75
N HIS A 147 11.48 6.88 10.97
CA HIS A 147 12.84 6.37 10.86
C HIS A 147 13.34 6.42 9.40
N PRO A 148 13.25 7.58 8.71
CA PRO A 148 13.60 7.67 7.29
C PRO A 148 15.07 7.36 7.04
N PHE A 149 15.91 7.54 8.06
CA PHE A 149 17.32 7.21 8.06
C PHE A 149 17.60 5.71 7.95
N MET A 150 16.73 4.85 8.48
CA MET A 150 16.91 3.39 8.39
C MET A 150 16.78 2.88 6.95
N PHE A 151 16.00 3.56 6.11
CA PHE A 151 15.70 3.16 4.74
C PHE A 151 16.55 3.89 3.68
N ARG A 152 17.50 4.73 4.12
CA ARG A 152 18.46 5.40 3.22
C ARG A 152 19.74 4.59 3.13
N THR A 153 20.26 4.41 1.92
CA THR A 153 21.58 3.77 1.67
C THR A 153 22.77 4.59 2.21
N PHE A 154 22.53 5.70 2.92
CA PHE A 154 23.56 6.52 3.57
C PHE A 154 24.08 5.92 4.90
N PHE A 155 23.24 5.19 5.64
CA PHE A 155 23.61 4.72 6.97
C PHE A 155 24.30 3.36 6.89
N LYS A 156 25.63 3.40 6.94
CA LYS A 156 26.51 2.23 6.84
C LYS A 156 26.16 1.10 7.82
N GLN A 157 25.66 1.44 9.01
CA GLN A 157 25.26 0.47 10.02
C GLN A 157 24.09 -0.44 9.59
N PHE A 158 23.32 -0.05 8.58
CA PHE A 158 22.16 -0.82 8.08
C PHE A 158 22.38 -1.44 6.70
N HIS A 159 23.55 -1.23 6.08
CA HIS A 159 23.83 -1.73 4.73
C HIS A 159 23.66 -3.24 4.60
N GLU A 160 24.13 -3.98 5.60
CA GLU A 160 24.01 -5.44 5.62
C GLU A 160 22.55 -5.89 5.74
N SER A 161 21.81 -5.34 6.71
CA SER A 161 20.39 -5.67 6.91
C SER A 161 19.57 -5.32 5.66
N LEU A 162 19.78 -4.16 5.07
CA LEU A 162 19.08 -3.74 3.85
C LEU A 162 19.40 -4.68 2.67
N ALA A 163 20.68 -5.02 2.46
CA ALA A 163 21.08 -5.93 1.39
C ALA A 163 20.46 -7.32 1.58
N CYS A 164 20.46 -7.85 2.81
CA CYS A 164 19.81 -9.12 3.16
C CYS A 164 18.29 -9.09 2.91
N THR A 165 17.61 -8.01 3.31
CA THR A 165 16.17 -7.84 3.03
C THR A 165 15.88 -7.84 1.54
N VAL A 166 16.67 -7.11 0.74
CA VAL A 166 16.52 -7.12 -0.73
C VAL A 166 16.70 -8.53 -1.28
N LYS A 167 17.74 -9.26 -0.85
CA LYS A 167 17.96 -10.65 -1.27
C LYS A 167 16.78 -11.57 -0.95
N SER A 168 16.15 -11.40 0.21
CA SER A 168 15.00 -12.21 0.62
C SER A 168 13.73 -11.90 -0.18
N LEU A 169 13.57 -10.66 -0.66
CA LEU A 169 12.42 -10.23 -1.45
C LEU A 169 12.58 -10.52 -2.95
N LEU A 170 13.82 -10.52 -3.45
CA LEU A 170 14.11 -10.83 -4.84
C LEU A 170 13.70 -12.26 -5.19
N LYS A 171 13.05 -12.43 -6.34
CA LYS A 171 12.81 -13.75 -6.93
C LYS A 171 14.06 -14.19 -7.69
N ARG A 172 14.38 -15.49 -7.63
CA ARG A 172 15.45 -16.09 -8.46
C ARG A 172 14.96 -16.23 -9.90
N SER A 173 15.07 -15.17 -10.68
CA SER A 173 14.58 -15.10 -12.07
C SER A 173 15.29 -14.00 -12.85
N GLU A 174 15.45 -14.20 -14.16
CA GLU A 174 16.05 -13.24 -15.10
C GLU A 174 15.38 -11.87 -15.10
N VAL A 175 14.07 -11.82 -14.85
CA VAL A 175 13.27 -10.59 -14.90
C VAL A 175 13.15 -9.91 -13.53
N SER A 176 13.67 -10.52 -12.47
CA SER A 176 13.53 -10.02 -11.11
C SER A 176 14.74 -9.20 -10.70
N GLU A 177 14.52 -7.91 -10.48
CA GLU A 177 15.56 -7.00 -10.03
C GLU A 177 15.08 -6.04 -8.96
N ALA A 178 16.02 -5.53 -8.16
CA ALA A 178 15.78 -4.46 -7.21
C ALA A 178 16.50 -3.21 -7.69
N ILE A 179 15.79 -2.08 -7.63
CA ILE A 179 16.26 -0.80 -8.14
C ILE A 179 16.39 0.18 -6.98
N PHE A 180 17.57 0.80 -6.89
CA PHE A 180 17.87 1.87 -5.95
C PHE A 180 18.34 3.11 -6.71
N LEU A 181 17.78 4.26 -6.39
CA LEU A 181 18.30 5.57 -6.79
C LEU A 181 18.88 6.25 -5.57
N SER A 182 20.19 6.44 -5.53
CA SER A 182 20.83 7.11 -4.40
C SER A 182 22.12 7.83 -4.80
N PRO A 183 22.38 9.04 -4.27
CA PRO A 183 23.66 9.68 -4.45
C PRO A 183 24.80 8.90 -3.81
N LYS A 184 26.03 9.21 -4.23
CA LYS A 184 27.22 8.51 -3.78
C LYS A 184 27.46 8.70 -2.26
N ARG A 185 27.33 9.94 -1.79
CA ARG A 185 27.55 10.41 -0.41
C ARG A 185 28.83 9.84 0.19
N GLY A 186 29.96 10.35 -0.30
CA GLY A 186 31.30 9.88 0.05
C GLY A 186 31.54 8.44 -0.41
N ASP A 187 31.77 7.54 0.53
CA ASP A 187 32.00 6.11 0.32
C ASP A 187 30.77 5.25 0.67
N SER A 188 29.64 5.86 1.02
CA SER A 188 28.47 5.11 1.51
C SER A 188 27.90 4.17 0.46
N LEU A 189 27.62 4.65 -0.75
CA LEU A 189 27.09 3.80 -1.81
C LEU A 189 28.06 2.67 -2.18
N VAL A 190 29.36 2.96 -2.17
CA VAL A 190 30.41 1.97 -2.45
C VAL A 190 30.39 0.86 -1.41
N LYS A 191 30.31 1.20 -0.11
CA LYS A 191 30.19 0.22 0.98
C LYS A 191 28.92 -0.60 0.92
N PHE A 192 27.81 -0.01 0.46
CA PHE A 192 26.59 -0.78 0.23
C PHE A 192 26.78 -1.79 -0.90
N ILE A 193 27.43 -1.40 -2.01
CA ILE A 193 27.77 -2.31 -3.12
C ILE A 193 28.71 -3.44 -2.67
N GLU A 194 29.67 -3.16 -1.79
CA GLU A 194 30.51 -4.20 -1.17
C GLU A 194 29.66 -5.23 -0.42
N LYS A 195 28.69 -4.76 0.39
CA LYS A 195 27.76 -5.66 1.11
C LYS A 195 26.89 -6.48 0.17
N ILE A 196 26.43 -5.90 -0.94
CA ILE A 196 25.65 -6.61 -1.99
C ILE A 196 26.48 -7.78 -2.56
N LYS A 197 27.75 -7.53 -2.87
CA LYS A 197 28.67 -8.58 -3.35
C LYS A 197 28.92 -9.65 -2.29
N GLU A 198 29.18 -9.25 -1.05
CA GLU A 198 29.43 -10.17 0.07
C GLU A 198 28.28 -11.17 0.27
N ILE A 199 27.03 -10.71 0.10
CA ILE A 199 25.85 -11.58 0.21
C ILE A 199 25.53 -12.34 -1.09
N GLY A 200 26.34 -12.22 -2.13
CA GLY A 200 26.21 -12.98 -3.38
C GLY A 200 25.14 -12.50 -4.34
N LEU A 201 24.81 -11.20 -4.34
CA LEU A 201 23.99 -10.60 -5.40
C LEU A 201 24.88 -9.92 -6.45
N ASP A 202 24.44 -9.96 -7.70
CA ASP A 202 25.03 -9.16 -8.78
C ASP A 202 24.49 -7.73 -8.73
N TYR A 203 25.26 -6.79 -9.28
CA TYR A 203 24.85 -5.39 -9.35
C TYR A 203 25.27 -4.72 -10.65
N LYS A 204 24.52 -3.69 -11.03
CA LYS A 204 24.85 -2.76 -12.11
C LYS A 204 24.64 -1.33 -11.62
N LEU A 205 25.69 -0.53 -11.65
CA LEU A 205 25.63 0.89 -11.30
C LEU A 205 25.65 1.73 -12.59
N LEU A 206 24.64 2.57 -12.76
CA LEU A 206 24.42 3.40 -13.93
C LEU A 206 24.38 4.87 -13.49
N GLU A 207 25.23 5.68 -14.09
CA GLU A 207 25.26 7.12 -13.87
C GLU A 207 24.28 7.80 -14.82
N ASN A 208 24.49 7.68 -16.14
CA ASN A 208 23.54 8.17 -17.14
C ASN A 208 22.47 7.12 -17.45
N TYR A 209 21.49 6.98 -16.56
CA TYR A 209 20.38 6.03 -16.72
C TYR A 209 19.16 6.63 -17.44
N ASP A 210 19.05 7.96 -17.51
CA ASP A 210 17.99 8.67 -18.22
C ASP A 210 18.53 9.95 -18.84
N THR A 211 18.27 10.14 -20.13
CA THR A 211 18.79 11.27 -20.92
C THR A 211 18.30 12.62 -20.41
N HIS A 212 17.05 12.72 -19.97
CA HIS A 212 16.48 13.97 -19.48
C HIS A 212 17.08 14.35 -18.12
N VAL A 213 17.15 13.40 -17.20
CA VAL A 213 17.77 13.59 -15.88
C VAL A 213 19.26 13.93 -16.03
N TRP A 214 19.97 13.24 -16.94
CA TRP A 214 21.37 13.53 -17.24
C TRP A 214 21.55 14.95 -17.78
N ASN A 215 20.68 15.41 -18.68
CA ASN A 215 20.75 16.77 -19.21
C ASN A 215 20.53 17.84 -18.13
N ILE A 216 19.62 17.60 -17.17
CA ILE A 216 19.43 18.50 -16.02
C ILE A 216 20.70 18.52 -15.16
N HIS A 217 21.22 17.35 -14.79
CA HIS A 217 22.46 17.22 -14.03
C HIS A 217 23.63 17.96 -14.68
N GLN A 218 23.80 17.84 -16.00
CA GLN A 218 24.86 18.53 -16.75
C GLN A 218 24.70 20.05 -16.74
N LYS A 219 23.48 20.59 -16.80
CA LYS A 219 23.24 22.04 -16.69
C LYS A 219 23.58 22.55 -15.29
N LEU A 220 23.18 21.80 -14.26
CA LEU A 220 23.49 22.14 -12.86
C LEU A 220 24.99 22.11 -12.58
N LEU A 221 25.72 21.12 -13.12
CA LEU A 221 27.18 21.07 -13.01
C LEU A 221 27.89 22.24 -13.69
N LYS A 222 27.36 22.72 -14.82
CA LYS A 222 27.94 23.84 -15.58
C LYS A 222 27.61 25.21 -14.98
N GLY A 223 26.64 25.27 -14.07
CA GLY A 223 26.10 26.54 -13.56
C GLY A 223 25.21 27.27 -14.58
N ASP A 224 24.81 26.60 -15.66
CA ASP A 224 23.89 27.14 -16.67
C ASP A 224 22.46 27.28 -16.12
N ASP A 225 22.18 26.60 -15.00
CA ASP A 225 20.92 26.62 -14.28
C ASP A 225 21.15 27.06 -12.83
N SER A 226 20.64 28.25 -12.50
CA SER A 226 20.78 28.86 -11.16
C SER A 226 19.65 28.50 -10.20
N THR A 227 18.72 27.62 -10.61
CA THR A 227 17.60 27.19 -9.76
C THR A 227 18.06 26.41 -8.52
N TRP A 228 19.25 25.81 -8.55
CA TRP A 228 19.81 25.05 -7.42
C TRP A 228 21.27 25.43 -7.13
N ALA A 229 21.45 26.56 -6.44
CA ALA A 229 22.74 27.20 -6.21
C ALA A 229 23.79 26.36 -5.43
N ASN A 230 23.35 25.36 -4.65
CA ASN A 230 24.21 24.50 -3.82
C ASN A 230 24.22 23.04 -4.30
N TYR A 231 24.06 22.82 -5.60
CA TYR A 231 24.11 21.48 -6.17
C TYR A 231 25.50 20.85 -6.02
N ASP A 232 25.57 19.74 -5.29
CA ASP A 232 26.76 18.89 -5.17
C ASP A 232 26.41 17.49 -5.69
N PRO A 233 27.04 16.99 -6.76
CA PRO A 233 26.73 15.68 -7.30
C PRO A 233 26.93 14.53 -6.31
N ASP A 234 27.86 14.66 -5.35
CA ASP A 234 28.07 13.62 -4.32
C ASP A 234 26.84 13.49 -3.39
N HIS A 235 26.16 14.61 -3.14
CA HIS A 235 25.02 14.68 -2.21
C HIS A 235 23.65 14.69 -2.91
N CYS A 236 23.59 15.15 -4.15
CA CYS A 236 22.35 15.46 -4.85
C CYS A 236 22.09 14.58 -6.08
N TYR A 237 23.11 14.08 -6.77
CA TYR A 237 22.89 13.30 -8.01
C TYR A 237 22.67 11.81 -7.70
N PRO A 238 21.45 11.27 -7.88
CA PRO A 238 21.23 9.86 -7.64
C PRO A 238 21.87 9.01 -8.75
N LEU A 239 22.54 7.93 -8.36
CA LEU A 239 22.99 6.88 -9.27
C LEU A 239 21.98 5.75 -9.25
N LEU A 240 21.74 5.12 -10.41
CA LEU A 240 20.86 3.97 -10.54
C LEU A 240 21.64 2.68 -10.26
N LEU A 241 21.36 2.06 -9.12
CA LEU A 241 21.86 0.75 -8.73
C LEU A 241 20.78 -0.30 -8.99
N ARG A 242 21.09 -1.27 -9.84
CA ARG A 242 20.26 -2.46 -10.10
C ARG A 242 20.91 -3.65 -9.42
N MET A 243 20.11 -4.48 -8.75
CA MET A 243 20.56 -5.68 -8.03
C MET A 243 19.79 -6.90 -8.52
N THR A 244 20.48 -7.99 -8.80
CA THR A 244 19.89 -9.23 -9.31
C THR A 244 20.51 -10.45 -8.63
N PHE A 245 19.81 -11.58 -8.67
CA PHE A 245 20.48 -12.86 -8.43
C PHE A 245 21.49 -13.13 -9.58
N PRO A 246 22.59 -13.84 -9.31
CA PRO A 246 23.48 -14.28 -10.38
C PRO A 246 22.77 -15.20 -11.37
N ALA A 247 23.20 -15.16 -12.64
CA ALA A 247 22.50 -15.89 -13.70
C ALA A 247 22.43 -17.41 -13.49
N HIS A 248 23.39 -17.98 -12.77
CA HIS A 248 23.43 -19.40 -12.44
C HIS A 248 22.47 -19.81 -11.30
N GLU A 249 21.86 -18.84 -10.61
CA GLU A 249 20.88 -19.08 -9.54
C GLU A 249 19.41 -19.01 -10.02
N TYR A 250 19.16 -18.68 -11.28
CA TYR A 250 17.80 -18.66 -11.83
C TYR A 250 17.19 -20.07 -11.83
N LYS A 251 15.90 -20.17 -11.49
CA LYS A 251 15.14 -21.43 -11.45
C LYS A 251 14.14 -21.50 -12.60
#